data_AF-A0A0A2KPB8-F1
#
_entry.id   AF-A0A0A2KPB8-F1
#
_cell.length_a   1.000
_cell.length_b   1.000
_cell.length_c   1.000
_cell.angle_alpha   90.00
_cell.angle_beta   90.00
_cell.angle_gamma   90.00
#
_symmetry.space_group_name_H-M   'P 1'
#
loop_
_entity.id
_entity.type
_entity.pdbx_description
1 polymer ?
#
loop_
_entity_poly.entity_id
_entity_poly.type
_entity_poly.pdbx_seq_one_letter_code
_entity_poly.pdbx_strand_id
1 'polypeptide(L)'
;MDYSTISTDPDHPTGTSPWASPRVERDTFPTSNNDIPSSPLPGQEQSPDVGRGRIEEPQSPDLSAQLQSAQLGDPDYPEHPPFGVHHSPNIQQQHSPIPAQYQTGLRQDPRPPAPVYKIQAKITGLERTGKKDPILRFDVHTNVPKFRTTQYRDVRRTHSEFVKLADHLVSANPEALVPAVPSPVTPAGAGTEEDEIRIKSAMQRWLNVVLSNDVLIQDDEIVLFVESDFGYSPVLRMKQPATGVRRKMLKQFAPPPDDTPELQAARPTAKTFYLGSMDTSHKVDRVVKARRGLGLAEADFGVKLGQMSVQETHPGLGAAYRKLGKIVQTVGDYHAVQATAEATTLGEPLSYHSSDAFIVKETLTNRHILLRELLQAQQTARSKRAAADRLKVSSSVRPDKVDEAINALEEAQNHEDYLTKRTQRVTSNLLQEKRRWFDRTTQDLLSSLREYTLRQIEAERRTLATLESVRPDIRAIDASGGLSRLGRESHPATRRSNMASSQGPKGDSWSGVPRRNDAVGRSMSGSFTAPSLPDDDDEANGQGSSKGRNRASSQVGSIAEEDDDRLDARNAASRLATSTF
;
A
#
# COMPACT_ATOMS: atom_id res chain seq x y z
N MET A 1 36.46 9.76 -45.22
CA MET A 1 35.72 10.89 -44.61
C MET A 1 36.15 10.95 -43.17
N ASP A 2 36.79 12.05 -42.78
CA ASP A 2 37.38 12.26 -41.47
C ASP A 2 36.29 12.79 -40.51
N TYR A 3 36.09 12.13 -39.37
CA TYR A 3 34.98 12.36 -38.42
C TYR A 3 35.44 13.09 -37.14
N SER A 4 36.42 13.98 -37.26
CA SER A 4 37.01 14.68 -36.11
C SER A 4 36.28 15.97 -35.69
N THR A 5 35.11 16.30 -36.25
CA THR A 5 34.45 17.62 -36.03
C THR A 5 33.02 17.59 -35.45
N ILE A 6 32.49 16.47 -34.95
CA ILE A 6 31.12 16.40 -34.38
C ILE A 6 31.06 16.82 -32.88
N SER A 7 32.09 17.45 -32.32
CA SER A 7 32.14 17.72 -30.86
C SER A 7 31.75 19.12 -30.40
N THR A 8 31.11 19.96 -31.22
CA THR A 8 30.64 21.29 -30.78
C THR A 8 29.32 21.66 -31.44
N ASP A 9 28.21 21.17 -30.88
CA ASP A 9 26.87 21.70 -31.12
C ASP A 9 26.49 22.63 -29.94
N PRO A 10 26.23 23.93 -30.17
CA PRO A 10 25.90 24.89 -29.10
C PRO A 10 24.51 24.69 -28.48
N ASP A 11 23.64 23.84 -29.04
CA ASP A 11 22.30 23.58 -28.48
C ASP A 11 22.25 22.38 -27.50
N HIS A 12 23.36 21.63 -27.35
CA HIS A 12 23.47 20.52 -26.41
C HIS A 12 24.83 20.48 -25.68
N PRO A 13 25.00 21.18 -24.54
CA PRO A 13 26.20 21.03 -23.73
C PRO A 13 26.29 19.59 -23.19
N THR A 14 27.47 18.99 -23.30
CA THR A 14 27.77 17.62 -22.89
C THR A 14 27.49 17.41 -21.39
N GLY A 15 26.31 16.85 -21.08
CA GLY A 15 25.88 16.56 -19.73
C GLY A 15 25.05 15.28 -19.65
N THR A 16 25.62 14.26 -19.00
CA THR A 16 24.98 13.05 -18.43
C THR A 16 24.27 12.07 -19.39
N SER A 17 24.94 10.94 -19.64
CA SER A 17 24.35 9.73 -20.23
C SER A 17 23.17 9.21 -19.36
N PRO A 18 22.09 8.68 -19.97
CA PRO A 18 20.92 8.12 -19.27
C PRO A 18 21.23 6.83 -18.47
N TRP A 19 22.47 6.35 -18.51
CA TRP A 19 22.95 5.16 -17.78
C TRP A 19 24.01 5.49 -16.71
N ALA A 20 24.27 6.77 -16.43
CA ALA A 20 25.25 7.15 -15.41
C ALA A 20 24.64 7.04 -13.99
N SER A 21 25.31 6.30 -13.11
CA SER A 21 24.98 6.27 -11.67
C SER A 21 25.40 7.58 -10.96
N PRO A 22 24.69 8.06 -9.93
CA PRO A 22 24.99 9.33 -9.28
C PRO A 22 26.34 9.31 -8.54
N ARG A 23 27.17 10.34 -8.73
CA ARG A 23 28.36 10.58 -7.89
C ARG A 23 27.93 11.21 -6.56
N VAL A 24 28.35 10.59 -5.45
CA VAL A 24 28.17 11.10 -4.09
C VAL A 24 29.32 12.04 -3.77
N GLU A 25 29.13 13.36 -3.91
CA GLU A 25 29.85 14.39 -3.13
C GLU A 25 29.07 15.72 -3.18
N ARG A 26 28.30 16.03 -2.13
CA ARG A 26 28.20 17.34 -1.46
C ARG A 26 27.07 17.36 -0.42
N ASP A 27 27.47 17.45 0.85
CA ASP A 27 26.63 17.97 1.92
C ASP A 27 26.37 19.46 1.68
N THR A 28 25.11 19.84 1.41
CA THR A 28 24.52 21.15 1.71
C THR A 28 23.07 21.19 1.19
N PHE A 29 22.09 21.30 2.09
CA PHE A 29 20.70 21.60 1.73
C PHE A 29 20.51 23.13 1.63
N PRO A 30 19.97 23.67 0.53
CA PRO A 30 19.31 24.97 0.56
C PRO A 30 17.79 24.80 0.70
N THR A 31 17.23 25.60 1.60
CA THR A 31 15.81 25.85 1.83
C THR A 31 15.11 26.48 0.61
N SER A 32 13.93 25.96 0.31
CA SER A 32 12.72 26.56 -0.29
C SER A 32 12.84 27.64 -1.37
N ASN A 33 12.24 27.38 -2.54
CA ASN A 33 11.38 28.36 -3.21
C ASN A 33 10.22 27.68 -3.94
N ASN A 34 9.03 28.27 -3.74
CA ASN A 34 7.78 27.96 -4.44
C ASN A 34 7.91 28.35 -5.92
N ASP A 35 7.63 27.43 -6.83
CA ASP A 35 7.15 27.76 -8.17
C ASP A 35 6.23 26.64 -8.66
N ILE A 36 4.93 26.94 -8.73
CA ILE A 36 3.90 26.08 -9.32
C ILE A 36 3.63 26.61 -10.73
N PRO A 37 3.96 25.90 -11.81
CA PRO A 37 3.49 26.28 -13.13
C PRO A 37 2.00 25.91 -13.25
N SER A 38 1.18 26.90 -13.62
CA SER A 38 -0.20 26.66 -14.04
C SER A 38 -0.20 26.06 -15.45
N SER A 39 -0.98 25.01 -15.69
CA SER A 39 -1.23 24.49 -17.04
C SER A 39 -2.71 24.18 -17.26
N PRO A 40 -3.18 24.25 -18.50
CA PRO A 40 -4.49 24.79 -18.83
C PRO A 40 -5.53 23.69 -19.03
N LEU A 41 -6.80 24.04 -18.79
CA LEU A 41 -7.96 23.22 -19.15
C LEU A 41 -8.44 23.58 -20.57
N PRO A 42 -9.00 22.62 -21.34
CA PRO A 42 -9.48 22.87 -22.70
C PRO A 42 -10.78 23.69 -22.69
N GLY A 43 -10.93 24.52 -23.72
CA GLY A 43 -11.97 25.53 -23.83
C GLY A 43 -13.37 25.01 -24.14
N GLN A 44 -14.35 25.86 -23.83
CA GLN A 44 -15.67 25.82 -24.41
C GLN A 44 -16.23 27.25 -24.53
N GLU A 45 -16.28 27.68 -25.79
CA GLU A 45 -17.20 28.60 -26.48
C GLU A 45 -17.74 29.88 -25.84
N GLN A 46 -17.67 30.93 -26.67
CA GLN A 46 -18.00 32.33 -26.46
C GLN A 46 -19.51 32.60 -26.51
N SER A 47 -19.97 33.60 -25.75
CA SER A 47 -21.07 34.49 -26.13
C SER A 47 -20.93 35.85 -25.42
N PRO A 48 -21.29 36.98 -26.06
CA PRO A 48 -20.81 38.30 -25.65
C PRO A 48 -21.75 39.08 -24.71
N ASP A 49 -21.09 39.73 -23.76
CA ASP A 49 -21.24 41.09 -23.21
C ASP A 49 -22.61 41.80 -23.19
N VAL A 50 -23.07 42.12 -21.97
CA VAL A 50 -23.86 43.33 -21.65
C VAL A 50 -23.43 43.86 -20.27
N GLY A 51 -22.52 44.83 -20.26
CA GLY A 51 -22.76 46.19 -19.76
C GLY A 51 -23.10 46.46 -18.27
N ARG A 52 -22.30 47.36 -17.71
CA ARG A 52 -22.54 48.35 -16.62
C ARG A 52 -22.22 47.97 -15.16
N GLY A 53 -21.28 48.72 -14.59
CA GLY A 53 -21.59 49.60 -13.46
C GLY A 53 -20.72 49.47 -12.19
N ARG A 54 -19.73 50.38 -12.08
CA ARG A 54 -19.41 51.26 -10.92
C ARG A 54 -19.20 50.61 -9.53
N ILE A 55 -18.05 50.91 -8.90
CA ILE A 55 -17.90 51.76 -7.67
C ILE A 55 -16.47 51.64 -7.13
N GLU A 56 -15.94 52.80 -6.73
CA GLU A 56 -14.62 53.08 -6.15
C GLU A 56 -14.41 52.43 -4.77
N GLU A 57 -13.19 51.92 -4.55
CA GLU A 57 -12.67 51.52 -3.24
C GLU A 57 -12.12 52.71 -2.45
N PRO A 58 -12.24 52.71 -1.11
CA PRO A 58 -11.29 53.35 -0.24
C PRO A 58 -10.42 52.33 0.51
N GLN A 59 -9.12 52.55 0.45
CA GLN A 59 -8.06 51.87 1.16
C GLN A 59 -8.16 52.08 2.68
N SER A 60 -7.92 51.03 3.47
CA SER A 60 -7.62 51.13 4.91
C SER A 60 -6.44 50.22 5.26
N PRO A 61 -5.50 50.67 6.13
CA PRO A 61 -4.19 50.04 6.29
C PRO A 61 -4.14 48.94 7.36
N ASP A 62 -3.16 48.07 7.12
CA ASP A 62 -2.71 46.90 7.87
C ASP A 62 -2.30 47.23 9.32
N LEU A 63 -2.84 46.49 10.28
CA LEU A 63 -2.54 46.55 11.72
C LEU A 63 -2.07 45.17 12.17
N SER A 64 -0.83 44.83 11.84
CA SER A 64 -0.18 43.61 12.31
C SER A 64 1.34 43.76 12.45
N ALA A 65 1.80 44.82 13.13
CA ALA A 65 3.21 44.99 13.48
C ALA A 65 3.38 45.77 14.79
N GLN A 66 2.91 45.23 15.91
CA GLN A 66 3.36 45.67 17.23
C GLN A 66 3.03 44.62 18.30
N LEU A 67 4.03 43.79 18.63
CA LEU A 67 4.37 43.32 19.99
C LEU A 67 5.47 42.25 19.86
N GLN A 68 6.70 42.74 19.68
CA GLN A 68 7.93 42.02 20.01
C GLN A 68 8.71 42.87 21.03
N SER A 69 8.82 42.38 22.26
CA SER A 69 9.85 42.69 23.26
C SER A 69 9.63 41.69 24.41
N ALA A 70 10.46 40.68 24.66
CA ALA A 70 11.87 40.62 25.09
C ALA A 70 12.01 40.39 26.61
N GLN A 71 13.03 39.58 26.96
CA GLN A 71 13.66 39.24 28.26
C GLN A 71 13.11 38.01 29.03
N LEU A 72 13.85 36.89 29.16
CA LEU A 72 15.15 36.58 29.82
C LEU A 72 15.04 36.37 31.34
N GLY A 73 15.46 35.20 31.82
CA GLY A 73 15.83 34.95 33.22
C GLY A 73 15.65 33.50 33.71
N ASP A 74 16.75 32.76 33.77
CA ASP A 74 16.97 31.50 34.52
C ASP A 74 17.36 31.80 35.99
N PRO A 75 17.31 30.85 36.95
CA PRO A 75 18.58 30.25 37.38
C PRO A 75 18.56 28.79 37.94
N ASP A 76 19.76 28.21 37.91
CA ASP A 76 20.31 26.92 38.40
C ASP A 76 20.27 26.61 39.93
N TYR A 77 20.58 25.33 40.24
CA TYR A 77 21.32 24.69 41.38
C TYR A 77 20.60 23.48 42.11
N PRO A 78 21.33 22.50 42.71
CA PRO A 78 21.38 21.09 42.26
C PRO A 78 21.34 20.03 43.42
N GLU A 79 21.85 18.81 43.12
CA GLU A 79 22.46 17.78 44.00
C GLU A 79 21.69 16.49 44.35
N HIS A 80 22.29 15.37 43.90
CA HIS A 80 22.16 14.00 44.40
C HIS A 80 23.34 13.64 45.31
N PRO A 81 23.16 12.69 46.25
CA PRO A 81 24.23 11.76 46.64
C PRO A 81 23.75 10.28 46.86
N PRO A 82 24.65 9.29 47.04
CA PRO A 82 24.62 8.06 46.22
C PRO A 82 24.81 6.70 46.96
N PHE A 83 24.84 5.61 46.16
CA PHE A 83 25.43 4.25 46.32
C PHE A 83 25.00 3.26 47.44
N GLY A 84 24.82 1.98 47.03
CA GLY A 84 25.07 0.80 47.89
C GLY A 84 24.38 -0.51 47.46
N VAL A 85 25.15 -1.47 46.91
CA VAL A 85 24.75 -2.86 46.61
C VAL A 85 25.47 -3.79 47.61
N HIS A 86 24.80 -4.82 48.21
CA HIS A 86 25.34 -6.18 48.47
C HIS A 86 24.37 -7.11 49.26
N HIS A 87 24.07 -8.27 48.62
CA HIS A 87 24.04 -9.69 49.07
C HIS A 87 23.52 -10.16 50.46
N SER A 88 22.72 -11.25 50.40
CA SER A 88 22.09 -12.12 51.43
C SER A 88 23.06 -12.89 52.37
N PRO A 89 22.64 -13.59 53.47
CA PRO A 89 21.81 -14.82 53.41
C PRO A 89 20.86 -15.16 54.61
N ASN A 90 19.82 -15.93 54.27
CA ASN A 90 19.17 -17.06 54.97
C ASN A 90 19.30 -17.21 56.51
N ILE A 91 18.17 -17.07 57.24
CA ILE A 91 17.89 -17.85 58.47
C ILE A 91 16.45 -18.37 58.45
N GLN A 92 16.36 -19.68 58.55
CA GLN A 92 15.20 -20.53 58.73
C GLN A 92 14.80 -20.50 60.22
N GLN A 93 13.54 -20.23 60.56
CA GLN A 93 12.92 -20.84 61.75
C GLN A 93 11.38 -20.77 61.69
N GLN A 94 10.78 -21.96 61.69
CA GLN A 94 9.39 -22.24 61.99
C GLN A 94 9.12 -21.94 63.47
N HIS A 95 7.98 -21.35 63.81
CA HIS A 95 7.15 -21.78 64.94
C HIS A 95 5.72 -21.18 64.83
N SER A 96 4.75 -22.08 64.92
CA SER A 96 3.29 -21.87 64.93
C SER A 96 2.80 -21.38 66.33
N PRO A 97 1.49 -21.24 66.58
CA PRO A 97 0.70 -20.01 66.44
C PRO A 97 0.17 -19.48 67.79
N ILE A 98 0.01 -18.16 67.92
CA ILE A 98 -0.74 -17.53 69.04
C ILE A 98 -1.77 -16.56 68.43
N PRO A 99 -3.04 -16.57 68.88
CA PRO A 99 -4.15 -15.92 68.19
C PRO A 99 -4.19 -14.42 68.48
N ALA A 100 -4.07 -13.61 67.42
CA ALA A 100 -4.24 -12.16 67.51
C ALA A 100 -5.51 -11.73 66.78
N GLN A 101 -6.46 -11.29 67.60
CA GLN A 101 -7.37 -10.15 67.43
C GLN A 101 -7.59 -9.58 66.02
N TYR A 102 -8.88 -9.49 65.68
CA TYR A 102 -9.51 -8.66 64.65
C TYR A 102 -8.70 -7.41 64.26
N GLN A 103 -8.08 -7.46 63.08
CA GLN A 103 -7.89 -6.30 62.22
C GLN A 103 -8.72 -6.52 60.96
N THR A 104 -9.84 -5.81 60.86
CA THR A 104 -10.61 -5.62 59.64
C THR A 104 -9.78 -4.81 58.65
N GLY A 105 -8.90 -5.49 57.92
CA GLY A 105 -8.33 -4.99 56.67
C GLY A 105 -9.35 -5.18 55.56
N LEU A 106 -9.74 -4.08 54.91
CA LEU A 106 -10.48 -4.08 53.66
C LEU A 106 -9.72 -4.92 52.62
N ARG A 107 -10.16 -6.16 52.41
CA ARG A 107 -9.75 -6.96 51.26
C ARG A 107 -10.26 -6.25 50.00
N GLN A 108 -9.35 -5.61 49.27
CA GLN A 108 -9.61 -5.28 47.87
C GLN A 108 -9.61 -6.61 47.11
N ASP A 109 -10.79 -7.18 46.91
CA ASP A 109 -10.96 -8.25 45.94
C ASP A 109 -10.52 -7.72 44.57
N PRO A 110 -9.59 -8.40 43.86
CA PRO A 110 -9.26 -8.05 42.49
C PRO A 110 -10.53 -8.30 41.67
N ARG A 111 -11.20 -7.22 41.23
CA ARG A 111 -12.32 -7.33 40.30
C ARG A 111 -11.88 -8.18 39.11
N PRO A 112 -12.66 -9.20 38.71
CA PRO A 112 -12.35 -9.95 37.51
C PRO A 112 -12.26 -8.97 36.32
N PRO A 113 -11.28 -9.15 35.40
CA PRO A 113 -11.14 -8.28 34.25
C PRO A 113 -12.46 -8.28 33.47
N ALA A 114 -12.93 -7.08 33.10
CA ALA A 114 -14.15 -6.93 32.33
C ALA A 114 -14.09 -7.79 31.05
N PRO A 115 -15.20 -8.41 30.63
CA PRO A 115 -15.21 -9.27 29.46
C PRO A 115 -14.82 -8.47 28.20
N VAL A 116 -13.78 -8.93 27.51
CA VAL A 116 -13.36 -8.36 26.22
C VAL A 116 -14.25 -8.94 25.13
N TYR A 117 -15.09 -8.09 24.55
CA TYR A 117 -15.95 -8.46 23.44
C TYR A 117 -15.16 -8.51 22.12
N LYS A 118 -15.38 -9.56 21.34
CA LYS A 118 -14.69 -9.86 20.09
C LYS A 118 -15.65 -10.50 19.10
N ILE A 119 -15.42 -10.22 17.83
CA ILE A 119 -16.05 -10.89 16.71
C ILE A 119 -14.95 -11.25 15.71
N GLN A 120 -15.03 -12.46 15.18
CA GLN A 120 -14.06 -13.00 14.22
C GLN A 120 -14.85 -13.59 13.06
N ALA A 121 -14.46 -13.24 11.83
CA ALA A 121 -15.00 -13.84 10.63
C ALA A 121 -13.91 -14.57 9.86
N LYS A 122 -14.26 -15.68 9.23
CA LYS A 122 -13.36 -16.46 8.37
C LYS A 122 -14.03 -16.71 7.03
N ILE A 123 -13.45 -16.20 5.95
CA ILE A 123 -13.88 -16.48 4.59
C ILE A 123 -13.61 -17.94 4.26
N THR A 124 -14.67 -18.64 3.90
CA THR A 124 -14.68 -20.06 3.56
C THR A 124 -14.78 -20.28 2.04
N GLY A 125 -15.36 -19.34 1.29
CA GLY A 125 -15.52 -19.47 -0.15
C GLY A 125 -15.82 -18.16 -0.88
N LEU A 126 -15.64 -18.22 -2.20
CA LEU A 126 -16.03 -17.18 -3.16
C LEU A 126 -16.83 -17.88 -4.25
N GLU A 127 -18.10 -17.52 -4.40
CA GLU A 127 -18.99 -18.05 -5.43
C GLU A 127 -19.18 -16.98 -6.51
N ARG A 128 -18.81 -17.30 -7.75
CA ARG A 128 -18.94 -16.39 -8.88
C ARG A 128 -19.79 -17.02 -9.97
N THR A 129 -20.86 -16.34 -10.38
CA THR A 129 -21.68 -16.75 -11.52
C THR A 129 -21.38 -15.87 -12.73
N GLY A 130 -20.39 -16.25 -13.54
CA GLY A 130 -19.93 -15.47 -14.69
C GLY A 130 -19.33 -14.13 -14.29
N LYS A 131 -19.75 -13.03 -14.94
CA LYS A 131 -19.30 -11.65 -14.63
C LYS A 131 -20.15 -10.93 -13.58
N LYS A 132 -21.05 -11.66 -12.89
CA LYS A 132 -21.90 -11.07 -11.85
C LYS A 132 -21.10 -10.74 -10.59
N ASP A 133 -21.70 -9.89 -9.75
CA ASP A 133 -21.22 -9.56 -8.41
C ASP A 133 -20.96 -10.84 -7.61
N PRO A 134 -19.71 -11.10 -7.14
CA PRO A 134 -19.40 -12.34 -6.46
C PRO A 134 -20.01 -12.40 -5.06
N ILE A 135 -20.33 -13.62 -4.61
CA ILE A 135 -20.82 -13.92 -3.27
C ILE A 135 -19.67 -14.47 -2.43
N LEU A 136 -19.37 -13.81 -1.32
CA LEU A 136 -18.43 -14.28 -0.32
C LEU A 136 -19.17 -15.10 0.73
N ARG A 137 -18.59 -16.25 1.04
CA ARG A 137 -19.04 -17.15 2.11
C ARG A 137 -18.08 -17.07 3.26
N PHE A 138 -18.60 -16.90 4.47
CA PHE A 138 -17.78 -16.80 5.67
C PHE A 138 -18.52 -17.29 6.91
N ASP A 139 -17.75 -17.79 7.87
CA ASP A 139 -18.23 -18.15 9.19
C ASP A 139 -17.91 -17.03 10.18
N VAL A 140 -18.76 -16.80 11.16
CA VAL A 140 -18.59 -15.79 12.20
C VAL A 140 -18.64 -16.44 13.58
N HIS A 141 -17.68 -16.09 14.44
CA HIS A 141 -17.67 -16.45 15.85
C HIS A 141 -17.58 -15.18 16.71
N THR A 142 -18.45 -15.06 17.72
CA THR A 142 -18.50 -13.86 18.55
C THR A 142 -18.97 -14.14 19.97
N ASN A 143 -18.50 -13.33 20.92
CA ASN A 143 -19.01 -13.25 22.29
C ASN A 143 -19.71 -11.90 22.58
N VAL A 144 -20.01 -11.11 21.54
CA VAL A 144 -20.72 -9.82 21.66
C VAL A 144 -22.19 -10.12 22.02
N PRO A 145 -22.73 -9.60 23.14
CA PRO A 145 -24.06 -9.96 23.62
C PRO A 145 -25.23 -9.56 22.71
N LYS A 146 -25.00 -8.65 21.75
CA LYS A 146 -26.02 -8.20 20.78
C LYS A 146 -26.42 -9.29 19.78
N PHE A 147 -25.56 -10.30 19.57
CA PHE A 147 -25.84 -11.39 18.65
C PHE A 147 -26.76 -12.42 19.29
N ARG A 148 -27.71 -12.97 18.51
CA ARG A 148 -28.63 -14.01 18.96
C ARG A 148 -27.92 -15.32 19.29
N THR A 149 -26.81 -15.61 18.61
CA THR A 149 -26.00 -16.81 18.81
C THR A 149 -24.51 -16.47 18.72
N THR A 150 -23.65 -17.37 19.17
CA THR A 150 -22.19 -17.16 19.16
C THR A 150 -21.50 -17.68 17.90
N GLN A 151 -22.23 -18.40 17.03
CA GLN A 151 -21.70 -19.02 15.82
C GLN A 151 -22.68 -18.89 14.67
N TYR A 152 -22.23 -18.26 13.58
CA TYR A 152 -22.95 -18.21 12.31
C TYR A 152 -22.08 -18.94 11.28
N ARG A 153 -22.67 -19.91 10.59
CA ARG A 153 -21.99 -20.67 9.54
C ARG A 153 -22.58 -20.32 8.19
N ASP A 154 -21.73 -20.33 7.18
CA ASP A 154 -22.14 -20.11 5.78
C ASP A 154 -22.87 -18.77 5.54
N VAL A 155 -22.44 -17.70 6.21
CA VAL A 155 -22.96 -16.35 5.93
C VAL A 155 -22.58 -15.98 4.51
N ARG A 156 -23.58 -15.60 3.70
CA ARG A 156 -23.43 -15.28 2.27
C ARG A 156 -23.70 -13.81 2.05
N ARG A 157 -22.70 -13.08 1.51
CA ARG A 157 -22.85 -11.67 1.16
C ARG A 157 -22.25 -11.37 -0.19
N THR A 158 -22.95 -10.61 -1.01
CA THR A 158 -22.40 -10.10 -2.27
C THR A 158 -21.34 -9.04 -1.98
N HIS A 159 -20.38 -8.86 -2.89
CA HIS A 159 -19.40 -7.77 -2.73
C HIS A 159 -20.07 -6.40 -2.65
N SER A 160 -21.14 -6.14 -3.41
CA SER A 160 -21.91 -4.89 -3.26
C SER A 160 -22.53 -4.70 -1.87
N GLU A 161 -22.87 -5.76 -1.14
CA GLU A 161 -23.33 -5.66 0.24
C GLU A 161 -22.21 -5.25 1.20
N PHE A 162 -20.98 -5.72 0.98
CA PHE A 162 -19.81 -5.23 1.72
C PHE A 162 -19.58 -3.74 1.47
N VAL A 163 -19.74 -3.27 0.22
CA VAL A 163 -19.65 -1.85 -0.11
C VAL A 163 -20.71 -1.03 0.63
N LYS A 164 -21.97 -1.49 0.63
CA LYS A 164 -23.05 -0.82 1.40
C LYS A 164 -22.77 -0.76 2.89
N LEU A 165 -22.20 -1.82 3.47
CA LEU A 165 -21.81 -1.85 4.88
C LEU A 165 -20.69 -0.83 5.12
N ALA A 166 -19.63 -0.85 4.30
CA ALA A 166 -18.51 0.08 4.43
C ALA A 166 -18.99 1.55 4.34
N ASP A 167 -19.84 1.88 3.37
CA ASP A 167 -20.39 3.23 3.21
C ASP A 167 -21.20 3.69 4.43
N HIS A 168 -21.96 2.76 5.03
CA HIS A 168 -22.66 3.03 6.30
C HIS A 168 -21.66 3.28 7.42
N LEU A 169 -20.71 2.37 7.64
CA LEU A 169 -19.75 2.46 8.73
C LEU A 169 -18.93 3.75 8.67
N VAL A 170 -18.48 4.16 7.47
CA VAL A 170 -17.75 5.42 7.23
C VAL A 170 -18.60 6.64 7.61
N SER A 171 -19.93 6.54 7.51
CA SER A 171 -20.88 7.63 7.78
C SER A 171 -21.36 7.67 9.22
N ALA A 172 -21.58 6.51 9.84
CA ALA A 172 -22.07 6.40 11.21
C ALA A 172 -20.95 6.59 12.25
N ASN A 173 -19.70 6.26 11.91
CA ASN A 173 -18.58 6.18 12.87
C ASN A 173 -17.45 7.17 12.53
N PRO A 174 -17.61 8.49 12.79
CA PRO A 174 -16.56 9.50 12.49
C PRO A 174 -15.28 9.33 13.32
N GLU A 175 -15.33 8.55 14.39
CA GLU A 175 -14.20 8.16 15.25
C GLU A 175 -13.35 6.99 14.73
N ALA A 176 -13.70 6.35 13.61
CA ALA A 176 -13.01 5.18 13.08
C ALA A 176 -12.45 5.39 11.65
N LEU A 177 -11.32 4.75 11.33
CA LEU A 177 -10.75 4.72 9.97
C LEU A 177 -11.14 3.41 9.27
N VAL A 178 -12.36 3.37 8.75
CA VAL A 178 -12.89 2.20 8.01
C VAL A 178 -12.07 1.99 6.73
N PRO A 179 -11.54 0.78 6.48
CA PRO A 179 -10.74 0.51 5.30
C PRO A 179 -11.58 0.48 4.02
N ALA A 180 -10.98 0.85 2.88
CA ALA A 180 -11.60 0.68 1.57
C ALA A 180 -11.93 -0.80 1.31
N VAL A 181 -13.07 -1.08 0.68
CA VAL A 181 -13.41 -2.45 0.27
C VAL A 181 -12.53 -2.84 -0.92
N PRO A 182 -11.80 -3.97 -0.87
CA PRO A 182 -11.03 -4.49 -2.01
C PRO A 182 -11.87 -4.67 -3.27
N SER A 183 -11.26 -4.65 -4.45
CA SER A 183 -11.95 -4.87 -5.73
C SER A 183 -12.59 -6.28 -5.80
N PRO A 184 -13.77 -6.44 -6.45
CA PRO A 184 -14.38 -7.76 -6.65
C PRO A 184 -13.69 -8.61 -7.74
N VAL A 185 -12.69 -8.04 -8.42
CA VAL A 185 -11.90 -8.67 -9.49
C VAL A 185 -10.48 -8.12 -9.44
N THR A 186 -9.50 -9.01 -9.62
CA THR A 186 -8.07 -8.66 -9.71
C THR A 186 -7.59 -8.67 -11.16
N PRO A 187 -6.42 -8.06 -11.45
CA PRO A 187 -5.79 -8.14 -12.76
C PRO A 187 -5.32 -9.55 -13.17
N ALA A 188 -5.35 -10.54 -12.27
CA ALA A 188 -5.04 -11.95 -12.59
C ALA A 188 -6.08 -12.58 -13.54
N GLY A 189 -7.23 -11.92 -13.71
CA GLY A 189 -8.31 -12.35 -14.59
C GLY A 189 -9.42 -13.04 -13.82
N ALA A 190 -10.64 -12.52 -13.98
CA ALA A 190 -11.81 -12.98 -13.24
C ALA A 190 -12.05 -14.48 -13.42
N GLY A 191 -12.19 -15.21 -12.30
CA GLY A 191 -12.47 -16.66 -12.30
C GLY A 191 -11.24 -17.55 -12.48
N THR A 192 -10.04 -16.98 -12.51
CA THR A 192 -8.81 -17.76 -12.32
C THR A 192 -8.62 -18.12 -10.84
N GLU A 193 -7.92 -19.22 -10.56
CA GLU A 193 -7.60 -19.61 -9.18
C GLU A 193 -6.82 -18.52 -8.43
N GLU A 194 -5.90 -17.83 -9.12
CA GLU A 194 -5.14 -16.72 -8.55
C GLU A 194 -6.05 -15.54 -8.16
N ASP A 195 -7.03 -15.18 -9.02
CA ASP A 195 -8.04 -14.15 -8.71
C ASP A 195 -8.83 -14.49 -7.45
N GLU A 196 -9.32 -15.73 -7.35
CA GLU A 196 -10.11 -16.15 -6.19
C GLU A 196 -9.30 -16.14 -4.89
N ILE A 197 -8.04 -16.60 -4.93
CA ILE A 197 -7.15 -16.59 -3.77
C ILE A 197 -6.88 -15.16 -3.30
N ARG A 198 -6.59 -14.24 -4.24
CA ARG A 198 -6.29 -12.84 -3.93
C ARG A 198 -7.51 -12.12 -3.35
N ILE A 199 -8.70 -12.29 -3.95
CA ILE A 199 -9.95 -11.68 -3.44
C ILE A 199 -10.27 -12.20 -2.04
N LYS A 200 -10.25 -13.52 -1.82
CA LYS A 200 -10.53 -14.10 -0.49
C LYS A 200 -9.54 -13.55 0.55
N SER A 201 -8.27 -13.48 0.21
CA SER A 201 -7.23 -12.96 1.12
C SER A 201 -7.42 -11.46 1.42
N ALA A 202 -7.73 -10.65 0.40
CA ALA A 202 -7.98 -9.22 0.56
C ALA A 202 -9.24 -8.95 1.39
N MET A 203 -10.34 -9.63 1.09
CA MET A 203 -11.60 -9.50 1.84
C MET A 203 -11.46 -10.03 3.28
N GLN A 204 -10.64 -11.07 3.50
CA GLN A 204 -10.35 -11.55 4.85
C GLN A 204 -9.60 -10.49 5.66
N ARG A 205 -8.61 -9.82 5.05
CA ARG A 205 -7.91 -8.69 5.69
C ARG A 205 -8.87 -7.55 6.00
N TRP A 206 -9.77 -7.21 5.07
CA TRP A 206 -10.79 -6.19 5.28
C TRP A 206 -11.70 -6.52 6.49
N LEU A 207 -12.23 -7.75 6.54
CA LEU A 207 -13.05 -8.22 7.67
C LEU A 207 -12.26 -8.19 8.98
N ASN A 208 -11.00 -8.63 8.99
CA ASN A 208 -10.16 -8.60 10.17
C ASN A 208 -9.97 -7.17 10.71
N VAL A 209 -9.78 -6.19 9.82
CA VAL A 209 -9.66 -4.79 10.23
C VAL A 209 -10.97 -4.26 10.82
N VAL A 210 -12.09 -4.48 10.13
CA VAL A 210 -13.40 -3.98 10.59
C VAL A 210 -13.81 -4.63 11.92
N LEU A 211 -13.67 -5.94 12.03
CA LEU A 211 -14.12 -6.73 13.17
C LEU A 211 -13.17 -6.72 14.36
N SER A 212 -11.96 -6.18 14.20
CA SER A 212 -11.03 -5.93 15.32
C SER A 212 -11.12 -4.51 15.88
N ASN A 213 -11.95 -3.65 15.29
CA ASN A 213 -12.13 -2.28 15.76
C ASN A 213 -13.27 -2.19 16.77
N ASP A 214 -12.93 -1.82 18.01
CA ASP A 214 -13.87 -1.75 19.14
C ASP A 214 -15.05 -0.80 18.94
N VAL A 215 -14.91 0.22 18.09
CA VAL A 215 -16.01 1.14 17.73
C VAL A 215 -16.93 0.45 16.72
N LEU A 216 -16.36 -0.11 15.65
CA LEU A 216 -17.14 -0.65 14.54
C LEU A 216 -17.96 -1.88 14.96
N ILE A 217 -17.43 -2.75 15.82
CA ILE A 217 -18.13 -3.95 16.28
C ILE A 217 -19.35 -3.64 17.17
N GLN A 218 -19.49 -2.40 17.65
CA GLN A 218 -20.64 -1.96 18.41
C GLN A 218 -21.78 -1.46 17.53
N ASP A 219 -21.52 -1.22 16.24
CA ASP A 219 -22.52 -0.74 15.29
C ASP A 219 -23.56 -1.85 15.02
N ASP A 220 -24.85 -1.50 15.09
CA ASP A 220 -25.95 -2.45 14.93
C ASP A 220 -25.99 -3.02 13.50
N GLU A 221 -25.48 -2.29 12.50
CA GLU A 221 -25.39 -2.80 11.13
C GLU A 221 -24.39 -3.97 11.01
N ILE A 222 -23.42 -4.14 11.91
CA ILE A 222 -22.58 -5.34 11.94
C ILE A 222 -23.41 -6.58 12.30
N VAL A 223 -24.32 -6.46 13.27
CA VAL A 223 -25.20 -7.55 13.66
C VAL A 223 -26.14 -7.88 12.51
N LEU A 224 -26.79 -6.86 11.92
CA LEU A 224 -27.69 -7.05 10.78
C LEU A 224 -26.96 -7.64 9.56
N PHE A 225 -25.74 -7.20 9.28
CA PHE A 225 -24.92 -7.74 8.21
C PHE A 225 -24.58 -9.22 8.41
N VAL A 226 -24.48 -9.71 9.64
CA VAL A 226 -24.23 -11.13 9.90
C VAL A 226 -25.52 -11.94 9.96
N GLU A 227 -26.57 -11.42 10.62
CA GLU A 227 -27.81 -12.16 10.92
C GLU A 227 -28.84 -12.17 9.77
N SER A 228 -28.71 -11.33 8.75
CA SER A 228 -29.72 -11.26 7.67
C SER A 228 -29.72 -12.52 6.78
N ASP A 229 -30.87 -13.19 6.67
CA ASP A 229 -31.03 -14.40 5.84
C ASP A 229 -31.17 -14.09 4.33
N PHE A 230 -31.83 -12.98 3.98
CA PHE A 230 -32.26 -12.65 2.60
C PHE A 230 -31.47 -11.50 1.97
N GLY A 231 -30.17 -11.42 2.27
CA GLY A 231 -29.29 -10.34 1.85
C GLY A 231 -29.35 -9.12 2.79
N TYR A 232 -28.42 -8.19 2.58
CA TYR A 232 -28.17 -7.04 3.43
C TYR A 232 -28.47 -5.72 2.72
N SER A 233 -29.17 -4.85 3.43
CA SER A 233 -29.30 -3.43 3.10
C SER A 233 -29.30 -2.63 4.40
N PRO A 234 -28.50 -1.56 4.52
CA PRO A 234 -28.50 -0.72 5.72
C PRO A 234 -29.89 -0.18 6.01
N VAL A 235 -30.32 -0.27 7.27
CA VAL A 235 -31.63 0.23 7.73
C VAL A 235 -31.63 1.75 7.72
N LEU A 236 -30.52 2.36 8.12
CA LEU A 236 -30.33 3.81 8.11
C LEU A 236 -29.24 4.20 7.10
N ARG A 237 -29.62 4.97 6.08
CA ARG A 237 -28.68 5.58 5.14
C ARG A 237 -28.15 6.90 5.69
N MET A 238 -27.15 6.82 6.55
CA MET A 238 -26.42 8.00 7.02
C MET A 238 -25.62 8.60 5.87
N LYS A 239 -25.75 9.91 5.66
CA LYS A 239 -24.92 10.65 4.70
C LYS A 239 -23.75 11.28 5.44
N GLN A 240 -22.61 11.35 4.75
CA GLN A 240 -21.44 12.07 5.24
C GLN A 240 -21.81 13.51 5.65
N PRO A 241 -21.30 14.02 6.79
CA PRO A 241 -21.72 15.30 7.37
C PRO A 241 -21.60 16.51 6.44
N ALA A 242 -20.73 16.45 5.43
CA ALA A 242 -20.55 17.52 4.46
C ALA A 242 -20.41 17.00 3.03
N THR A 243 -21.49 17.07 2.26
CA THR A 243 -21.51 16.81 0.81
C THR A 243 -21.86 18.08 0.02
N GLY A 244 -21.34 18.20 -1.20
CA GLY A 244 -21.72 19.26 -2.13
C GLY A 244 -21.31 20.68 -1.72
N VAL A 245 -22.25 21.62 -1.80
CA VAL A 245 -22.02 23.07 -1.66
C VAL A 245 -21.49 23.45 -0.28
N ARG A 246 -22.04 22.88 0.80
CA ARG A 246 -21.60 23.12 2.19
C ARG A 246 -20.12 22.80 2.35
N ARG A 247 -19.66 21.72 1.72
CA ARG A 247 -18.26 21.31 1.74
C ARG A 247 -17.36 22.28 0.97
N LYS A 248 -17.81 22.75 -0.20
CA LYS A 248 -17.06 23.72 -1.02
C LYS A 248 -16.87 25.03 -0.25
N MET A 249 -17.92 25.51 0.41
CA MET A 249 -17.88 26.69 1.26
C MET A 249 -16.97 26.49 2.49
N LEU A 250 -17.09 25.35 3.19
CA LEU A 250 -16.26 25.04 4.36
C LEU A 250 -14.75 24.96 4.03
N LYS A 251 -14.40 24.52 2.81
CA LYS A 251 -13.01 24.43 2.33
C LYS A 251 -12.37 25.77 1.96
N GLN A 252 -13.16 26.84 1.78
CA GLN A 252 -12.64 28.19 1.51
C GLN A 252 -12.09 28.86 2.76
N PHE A 253 -12.60 28.47 3.93
CA PHE A 253 -12.11 28.99 5.21
C PHE A 253 -10.85 28.25 5.66
N ALA A 254 -9.95 28.98 6.32
CA ALA A 254 -8.77 28.41 6.96
C ALA A 254 -9.15 27.23 7.89
N PRO A 255 -8.27 26.22 8.02
CA PRO A 255 -8.46 25.16 9.00
C PRO A 255 -8.74 25.75 10.39
N PRO A 256 -9.69 25.21 11.17
CA PRO A 256 -9.89 25.68 12.53
C PRO A 256 -8.61 25.44 13.35
N PRO A 257 -8.36 26.24 14.40
CA PRO A 257 -7.37 25.90 15.41
C PRO A 257 -7.57 24.44 15.87
N ASP A 258 -6.51 23.65 15.83
CA ASP A 258 -6.53 22.23 16.18
C ASP A 258 -5.40 21.96 17.18
N ASP A 259 -5.77 21.75 18.44
CA ASP A 259 -4.81 21.49 19.53
C ASP A 259 -4.24 20.07 19.48
N THR A 260 -4.51 19.30 18.42
CA THR A 260 -4.00 17.95 18.21
C THR A 260 -3.03 17.90 17.02
N PRO A 261 -1.74 18.28 17.21
CA PRO A 261 -0.76 18.38 16.12
C PRO A 261 -0.57 17.05 15.37
N GLU A 262 -0.69 15.90 16.05
CA GLU A 262 -0.57 14.57 15.44
C GLU A 262 -1.63 14.34 14.33
N LEU A 263 -2.89 14.73 14.56
CA LEU A 263 -3.96 14.59 13.56
C LEU A 263 -3.93 15.70 12.52
N GLN A 264 -3.55 16.92 12.91
CA GLN A 264 -3.35 18.03 11.99
C GLN A 264 -2.28 17.69 10.94
N ALA A 265 -1.17 17.08 11.34
CA ALA A 265 -0.09 16.64 10.45
C ALA A 265 -0.47 15.38 9.64
N ALA A 266 -1.32 14.50 10.18
CA ALA A 266 -1.72 13.27 9.48
C ALA A 266 -2.50 13.54 8.18
N ARG A 267 -3.36 14.58 8.16
CA ARG A 267 -4.25 14.82 7.02
C ARG A 267 -3.50 15.23 5.74
N PRO A 268 -2.56 16.20 5.74
CA PRO A 268 -1.71 16.48 4.58
C PRO A 268 -0.95 15.23 4.11
N THR A 269 -0.40 14.44 5.03
CA THR A 269 0.31 13.19 4.70
C THR A 269 -0.60 12.19 4.00
N ALA A 270 -1.80 11.93 4.52
CA ALA A 270 -2.79 11.07 3.88
C ALA A 270 -3.21 11.59 2.50
N LYS A 271 -3.33 12.92 2.32
CA LYS A 271 -3.63 13.54 1.02
C LYS A 271 -2.49 13.32 0.02
N THR A 272 -1.24 13.55 0.42
CA THR A 272 -0.07 13.36 -0.43
C THR A 272 0.08 11.90 -0.83
N PHE A 273 -0.10 10.98 0.13
CA PHE A 273 -0.07 9.55 -0.12
C PHE A 273 -1.19 9.11 -1.09
N TYR A 274 -2.43 9.56 -0.89
CA TYR A 274 -3.54 9.34 -1.83
C TYR A 274 -3.19 9.76 -3.26
N LEU A 275 -2.72 10.99 -3.45
CA LEU A 275 -2.39 11.51 -4.78
C LEU A 275 -1.20 10.78 -5.40
N GLY A 276 -0.17 10.47 -4.59
CA GLY A 276 1.01 9.74 -5.03
C GLY A 276 0.68 8.31 -5.47
N SER A 277 -0.10 7.58 -4.67
CA SER A 277 -0.53 6.21 -5.01
C SER A 277 -1.45 6.19 -6.23
N MET A 278 -2.37 7.15 -6.36
CA MET A 278 -3.24 7.28 -7.53
C MET A 278 -2.45 7.53 -8.82
N ASP A 279 -1.57 8.53 -8.81
CA ASP A 279 -0.74 8.87 -9.98
C ASP A 279 0.20 7.72 -10.35
N THR A 280 0.84 7.09 -9.34
CA THR A 280 1.73 5.95 -9.56
C THR A 280 0.96 4.75 -10.12
N SER A 281 -0.24 4.44 -9.61
CA SER A 281 -1.10 3.39 -10.16
C SER A 281 -1.38 3.62 -11.64
N HIS A 282 -1.75 4.84 -12.04
CA HIS A 282 -1.99 5.17 -13.44
C HIS A 282 -0.74 5.05 -14.32
N LYS A 283 0.43 5.37 -13.78
CA LYS A 283 1.71 5.18 -14.49
C LYS A 283 2.02 3.70 -14.67
N VAL A 284 1.81 2.88 -13.65
CA VAL A 284 1.94 1.41 -13.73
C VAL A 284 0.98 0.85 -14.79
N ASP A 285 -0.27 1.32 -14.86
CA ASP A 285 -1.20 0.90 -15.91
C ASP A 285 -0.69 1.19 -17.33
N ARG A 286 0.03 2.29 -17.53
CA ARG A 286 0.67 2.60 -18.82
C ARG A 286 1.83 1.65 -19.10
N VAL A 287 2.65 1.33 -18.10
CA VAL A 287 3.74 0.35 -18.21
C VAL A 287 3.18 -1.02 -18.59
N VAL A 288 2.14 -1.48 -17.90
CA VAL A 288 1.44 -2.75 -18.17
C VAL A 288 0.92 -2.80 -19.61
N LYS A 289 0.29 -1.73 -20.09
CA LYS A 289 -0.19 -1.63 -21.48
C LYS A 289 0.96 -1.67 -22.49
N ALA A 290 2.02 -0.91 -22.25
CA ALA A 290 3.20 -0.90 -23.11
C ALA A 290 3.90 -2.27 -23.13
N ARG A 291 3.99 -2.96 -21.99
CA ARG A 291 4.57 -4.30 -21.85
C ARG A 291 3.78 -5.35 -22.65
N ARG A 292 2.44 -5.31 -22.60
CA ARG A 292 1.60 -6.15 -23.47
C ARG A 292 1.80 -5.82 -24.95
N GLY A 293 1.90 -4.54 -25.29
CA GLY A 293 2.19 -4.10 -26.66
C GLY A 293 3.54 -4.62 -27.16
N LEU A 294 4.58 -4.57 -26.32
CA LEU A 294 5.89 -5.14 -26.61
C LEU A 294 5.79 -6.66 -26.85
N GLY A 295 5.09 -7.39 -25.97
CA GLY A 295 4.90 -8.83 -26.13
C GLY A 295 4.24 -9.21 -27.46
N LEU A 296 3.21 -8.46 -27.87
CA LEU A 296 2.56 -8.66 -29.18
C LEU A 296 3.48 -8.37 -30.36
N ALA A 297 4.26 -7.30 -30.28
CA ALA A 297 5.20 -6.92 -31.34
C ALA A 297 6.33 -7.95 -31.48
N GLU A 298 6.85 -8.46 -30.36
CA GLU A 298 7.87 -9.51 -30.38
C GLU A 298 7.31 -10.85 -30.88
N ALA A 299 6.08 -11.22 -30.50
CA ALA A 299 5.43 -12.40 -31.05
C ALA A 299 5.32 -12.34 -32.59
N ASP A 300 4.84 -11.21 -33.13
CA ASP A 300 4.78 -10.99 -34.58
C ASP A 300 6.18 -10.97 -35.23
N PHE A 301 7.16 -10.33 -34.59
CA PHE A 301 8.53 -10.32 -35.07
C PHE A 301 9.13 -11.73 -35.14
N GLY A 302 8.91 -12.55 -34.11
CA GLY A 302 9.38 -13.93 -34.09
C GLY A 302 8.73 -14.81 -35.15
N VAL A 303 7.44 -14.59 -35.49
CA VAL A 303 6.79 -15.24 -36.64
C VAL A 303 7.50 -14.88 -37.95
N LYS A 304 7.71 -13.59 -38.21
CA LYS A 304 8.37 -13.09 -39.43
C LYS A 304 9.80 -13.61 -39.54
N LEU A 305 10.53 -13.65 -38.43
CA LEU A 305 11.89 -14.17 -38.38
C LEU A 305 11.92 -15.68 -38.67
N GLY A 306 10.95 -16.44 -38.16
CA GLY A 306 10.80 -17.85 -38.49
C GLY A 306 10.50 -18.09 -39.98
N GLN A 307 9.72 -17.21 -40.62
CA GLN A 307 9.41 -17.30 -42.06
C GLN A 307 10.65 -17.10 -42.95
N MET A 308 11.63 -16.33 -42.51
CA MET A 308 12.90 -16.17 -43.25
C MET A 308 13.65 -17.49 -43.43
N SER A 309 13.47 -18.46 -42.52
CA SER A 309 14.11 -19.78 -42.64
C SER A 309 13.72 -20.56 -43.90
N VAL A 310 12.59 -20.23 -44.54
CA VAL A 310 12.12 -20.89 -45.78
C VAL A 310 12.89 -20.42 -47.01
N GLN A 311 13.33 -19.16 -47.01
CA GLN A 311 14.10 -18.57 -48.12
C GLN A 311 15.60 -18.78 -47.96
N GLU A 312 16.04 -19.24 -46.78
CA GLU A 312 17.44 -19.38 -46.46
C GLU A 312 18.04 -20.66 -47.05
N THR A 313 19.12 -20.51 -47.82
CA THR A 313 19.81 -21.62 -48.48
C THR A 313 20.87 -22.26 -47.57
N HIS A 314 21.42 -21.50 -46.63
CA HIS A 314 22.42 -22.00 -45.70
C HIS A 314 21.74 -22.77 -44.56
N PRO A 315 21.92 -24.11 -44.43
CA PRO A 315 21.13 -24.94 -43.52
C PRO A 315 21.27 -24.53 -42.05
N GLY A 316 22.49 -24.18 -41.61
CA GLY A 316 22.73 -23.69 -40.24
C GLY A 316 22.08 -22.32 -39.97
N LEU A 317 21.98 -21.47 -40.98
CA LEU A 317 21.37 -20.13 -40.84
C LEU A 317 19.85 -20.23 -40.86
N GLY A 318 19.29 -21.11 -41.71
CA GLY A 318 17.87 -21.42 -41.72
C GLY A 318 17.40 -22.02 -40.40
N ALA A 319 18.17 -22.94 -39.81
CA ALA A 319 17.91 -23.49 -38.48
C ALA A 319 17.95 -22.40 -37.39
N ALA A 320 18.98 -21.53 -37.43
CA ALA A 320 19.10 -20.41 -36.49
C ALA A 320 17.93 -19.42 -36.59
N TYR A 321 17.49 -19.05 -37.80
CA TYR A 321 16.31 -18.19 -37.97
C TYR A 321 15.04 -18.82 -37.40
N ARG A 322 14.82 -20.11 -37.64
CA ARG A 322 13.67 -20.84 -37.10
C ARG A 322 13.69 -20.86 -35.57
N LYS A 323 14.85 -21.18 -34.96
CA LYS A 323 14.99 -21.23 -33.50
C LYS A 323 14.85 -19.84 -32.87
N LEU A 324 15.51 -18.84 -33.44
CA LEU A 324 15.45 -17.46 -32.96
C LEU A 324 14.02 -16.92 -33.05
N GLY A 325 13.30 -17.21 -34.13
CA GLY A 325 11.88 -16.86 -34.25
C GLY A 325 11.02 -17.43 -33.13
N LYS A 326 11.16 -18.74 -32.82
CA LYS A 326 10.46 -19.38 -31.69
C LYS A 326 10.84 -18.77 -30.33
N ILE A 327 12.12 -18.45 -30.13
CA ILE A 327 12.61 -17.83 -28.89
C ILE A 327 12.03 -16.43 -28.71
N VAL A 328 12.06 -15.59 -29.74
CA VAL A 328 11.49 -14.24 -29.69
C VAL A 328 9.98 -14.28 -29.42
N GLN A 329 9.24 -15.23 -30.01
CA GLN A 329 7.83 -15.45 -29.64
C GLN A 329 7.65 -15.75 -28.15
N THR A 330 8.48 -16.65 -27.63
CA THR A 330 8.45 -17.04 -26.21
C THR A 330 8.78 -15.87 -25.28
N VAL A 331 9.71 -14.98 -25.68
CA VAL A 331 10.00 -13.74 -24.93
C VAL A 331 8.77 -12.82 -24.93
N GLY A 332 8.07 -12.71 -26.06
CA GLY A 332 6.82 -11.96 -26.15
C GLY A 332 5.75 -12.47 -25.18
N ASP A 333 5.60 -13.80 -25.05
CA ASP A 333 4.71 -14.42 -24.05
C ASP A 333 5.13 -14.09 -22.62
N TYR A 334 6.43 -14.09 -22.31
CA TYR A 334 6.91 -13.68 -20.99
C TYR A 334 6.61 -12.22 -20.67
N HIS A 335 6.68 -11.31 -21.63
CA HIS A 335 6.26 -9.92 -21.41
C HIS A 335 4.77 -9.80 -21.12
N ALA A 336 3.91 -10.62 -21.74
CA ALA A 336 2.49 -10.67 -21.40
C ALA A 336 2.24 -11.15 -19.96
N VAL A 337 3.00 -12.16 -19.51
CA VAL A 337 2.95 -12.66 -18.13
C VAL A 337 3.49 -11.61 -17.15
N GLN A 338 4.63 -10.97 -17.46
CA GLN A 338 5.23 -9.91 -16.66
C GLN A 338 4.27 -8.73 -16.49
N ALA A 339 3.57 -8.32 -17.55
CA ALA A 339 2.56 -7.26 -17.48
C ALA A 339 1.42 -7.59 -16.50
N THR A 340 0.99 -8.86 -16.47
CA THR A 340 -0.05 -9.32 -15.54
C THR A 340 0.47 -9.35 -14.10
N ALA A 341 1.71 -9.80 -13.89
CA ALA A 341 2.36 -9.74 -12.59
C ALA A 341 2.48 -8.28 -12.09
N GLU A 342 2.95 -7.35 -12.92
CA GLU A 342 3.03 -5.91 -12.60
C GLU A 342 1.69 -5.31 -12.16
N ALA A 343 0.63 -5.63 -12.91
CA ALA A 343 -0.72 -5.18 -12.59
C ALA A 343 -1.20 -5.72 -11.23
N THR A 344 -0.96 -7.00 -10.94
CA THR A 344 -1.40 -7.65 -9.69
C THR A 344 -0.57 -7.28 -8.47
N THR A 345 0.75 -7.15 -8.59
CA THR A 345 1.64 -6.98 -7.42
C THR A 345 1.95 -5.53 -7.10
N LEU A 346 1.75 -4.60 -8.04
CA LEU A 346 2.02 -3.18 -7.82
C LEU A 346 0.83 -2.29 -8.20
N GLY A 347 0.23 -2.51 -9.37
CA GLY A 347 -0.91 -1.69 -9.84
C GLY A 347 -2.11 -1.75 -8.89
N GLU A 348 -2.62 -2.95 -8.63
CA GLU A 348 -3.76 -3.18 -7.74
C GLU A 348 -3.52 -2.68 -6.31
N PRO A 349 -2.40 -3.00 -5.62
CA PRO A 349 -2.11 -2.44 -4.30
C PRO A 349 -2.07 -0.91 -4.26
N LEU A 350 -1.49 -0.24 -5.25
CA LEU A 350 -1.47 1.22 -5.32
C LEU A 350 -2.88 1.79 -5.49
N SER A 351 -3.69 1.17 -6.33
CA SER A 351 -5.10 1.54 -6.52
C SER A 351 -5.91 1.39 -5.23
N TYR A 352 -5.76 0.25 -4.54
CA TYR A 352 -6.40 0.00 -3.24
C TYR A 352 -5.99 1.04 -2.19
N HIS A 353 -4.68 1.26 -2.00
CA HIS A 353 -4.19 2.20 -1.00
C HIS A 353 -4.53 3.65 -1.33
N SER A 354 -4.72 4.00 -2.61
CA SER A 354 -5.30 5.28 -3.01
C SER A 354 -6.74 5.42 -2.48
N SER A 355 -7.61 4.45 -2.74
CA SER A 355 -8.98 4.45 -2.22
C SER A 355 -9.03 4.49 -0.69
N ASP A 356 -8.17 3.72 -0.02
CA ASP A 356 -8.07 3.67 1.44
C ASP A 356 -7.63 5.02 2.04
N ALA A 357 -6.54 5.60 1.49
CA ALA A 357 -6.04 6.91 1.90
C ALA A 357 -7.03 8.04 1.64
N PHE A 358 -7.84 7.92 0.57
CA PHE A 358 -8.92 8.85 0.33
C PHE A 358 -9.92 8.85 1.49
N ILE A 359 -10.39 7.68 1.94
CA ILE A 359 -11.32 7.57 3.07
C ILE A 359 -10.70 8.19 4.33
N VAL A 360 -9.46 7.87 4.66
CA VAL A 360 -8.75 8.45 5.82
C VAL A 360 -8.69 9.97 5.75
N LYS A 361 -8.30 10.52 4.60
CA LYS A 361 -8.25 11.97 4.34
C LYS A 361 -9.64 12.61 4.50
N GLU A 362 -10.70 11.92 4.11
CA GLU A 362 -12.09 12.38 4.25
C GLU A 362 -12.53 12.37 5.72
N THR A 363 -12.27 11.29 6.47
CA THR A 363 -12.57 11.19 7.91
C THR A 363 -11.86 12.28 8.71
N LEU A 364 -10.57 12.52 8.44
CA LEU A 364 -9.83 13.63 9.06
C LEU A 364 -10.39 15.01 8.67
N THR A 365 -10.92 15.15 7.45
CA THR A 365 -11.62 16.38 7.04
C THR A 365 -12.93 16.54 7.81
N ASN A 366 -13.67 15.46 8.07
CA ASN A 366 -14.89 15.52 8.87
C ASN A 366 -14.61 15.91 10.32
N ARG A 367 -13.49 15.45 10.90
CA ARG A 367 -13.03 15.94 12.21
C ARG A 367 -12.80 17.45 12.22
N HIS A 368 -12.19 18.03 11.18
CA HIS A 368 -12.04 19.49 11.09
C HIS A 368 -13.40 20.21 11.05
N ILE A 369 -14.39 19.63 10.40
CA ILE A 369 -15.75 20.21 10.35
C ILE A 369 -16.37 20.17 11.75
N LEU A 370 -16.22 19.06 12.47
CA LEU A 370 -16.67 18.91 13.86
C LEU A 370 -15.99 19.94 14.80
N LEU A 371 -14.68 20.18 14.65
CA LEU A 371 -13.97 21.21 15.41
C LEU A 371 -14.52 22.61 15.16
N ARG A 372 -14.85 22.93 13.90
CA ARG A 372 -15.45 24.23 13.56
C ARG A 372 -16.85 24.37 14.15
N GLU A 373 -17.66 23.32 14.12
CA GLU A 373 -18.99 23.30 14.75
C GLU A 373 -18.88 23.51 16.27
N LEU A 374 -17.89 22.89 16.92
CA LEU A 374 -17.61 23.12 18.34
C LEU A 374 -17.25 24.59 18.63
N LEU A 375 -16.33 25.19 17.86
CA LEU A 375 -15.96 26.60 18.04
C LEU A 375 -17.16 27.55 17.87
N GLN A 376 -18.04 27.26 16.91
CA GLN A 376 -19.26 28.02 16.70
C GLN A 376 -20.25 27.86 17.87
N ALA A 377 -20.41 26.65 18.39
CA ALA A 377 -21.26 26.39 19.56
C ALA A 377 -20.74 27.12 20.81
N GLN A 378 -19.42 27.07 21.06
CA GLN A 378 -18.77 27.82 22.15
C GLN A 378 -19.00 29.32 22.04
N GLN A 379 -18.86 29.90 20.84
CA GLN A 379 -19.14 31.33 20.63
C GLN A 379 -20.62 31.66 20.85
N THR A 380 -21.52 30.77 20.43
CA THR A 380 -22.96 30.93 20.63
C THR A 380 -23.32 30.90 22.12
N ALA A 381 -22.80 29.92 22.87
CA ALA A 381 -23.01 29.81 24.31
C ALA A 381 -22.46 31.02 25.06
N ARG A 382 -21.26 31.52 24.70
CA ARG A 382 -20.70 32.77 25.26
C ARG A 382 -21.61 33.98 25.00
N SER A 383 -22.15 34.10 23.78
CA SER A 383 -23.07 35.18 23.42
C SER A 383 -24.38 35.11 24.21
N LYS A 384 -24.98 33.92 24.33
CA LYS A 384 -26.20 33.70 25.13
C LYS A 384 -25.96 33.95 26.62
N ARG A 385 -24.78 33.58 27.14
CA ARG A 385 -24.39 33.85 28.53
C ARG A 385 -24.31 35.36 28.79
N ALA A 386 -23.63 36.09 27.92
CA ALA A 386 -23.55 37.54 28.02
C ALA A 386 -24.93 38.23 27.92
N ALA A 387 -25.84 37.71 27.09
CA ALA A 387 -27.21 38.20 27.00
C ALA A 387 -28.00 37.96 28.30
N ALA A 388 -27.90 36.77 28.88
CA ALA A 388 -28.52 36.44 30.17
C ALA A 388 -27.95 37.30 31.31
N ASP A 389 -26.63 37.52 31.35
CA ASP A 389 -25.99 38.35 32.38
C ASP A 389 -26.39 39.83 32.26
N ARG A 390 -26.59 40.35 31.04
CA ARG A 390 -27.14 41.71 30.84
C ARG A 390 -28.54 41.86 31.41
N LEU A 391 -29.39 40.84 31.27
CA LEU A 391 -30.76 40.87 31.82
C LEU A 391 -30.75 40.87 33.36
N LYS A 392 -29.80 40.17 34.00
CA LYS A 392 -29.63 40.17 35.46
C LYS A 392 -29.30 41.56 36.03
N VAL A 393 -28.57 42.37 35.28
CA VAL A 393 -28.13 43.72 35.70
C VAL A 393 -29.13 44.81 35.32
N SER A 394 -30.08 44.53 34.44
CA SER A 394 -31.06 45.52 33.98
C SER A 394 -32.11 45.84 35.05
N SER A 395 -32.46 47.12 35.20
CA SER A 395 -33.37 47.63 36.24
C SER A 395 -34.86 47.44 35.92
N SER A 396 -35.20 47.11 34.67
CA SER A 396 -36.57 46.81 34.22
C SER A 396 -36.55 45.51 33.43
N VAL A 397 -37.00 44.43 34.07
CA VAL A 397 -36.88 43.07 33.55
C VAL A 397 -38.27 42.45 33.39
N ARG A 398 -38.60 42.04 32.15
CA ARG A 398 -39.82 41.25 31.90
C ARG A 398 -39.54 39.78 32.22
N PRO A 399 -40.32 39.12 33.09
CA PRO A 399 -40.11 37.71 33.45
C PRO A 399 -39.98 36.79 32.23
N ASP A 400 -40.88 36.94 31.24
CA ASP A 400 -40.88 36.12 30.01
C ASP A 400 -39.55 36.18 29.24
N LYS A 401 -38.88 37.35 29.26
CA LYS A 401 -37.59 37.55 28.56
C LYS A 401 -36.41 36.94 29.32
N VAL A 402 -36.53 36.82 30.64
CA VAL A 402 -35.56 36.11 31.47
C VAL A 402 -35.66 34.62 31.22
N ASP A 403 -36.88 34.07 31.26
CA ASP A 403 -37.12 32.64 31.04
C ASP A 403 -36.68 32.23 29.63
N GLU A 404 -36.99 33.04 28.60
CA GLU A 404 -36.49 32.82 27.24
C GLU A 404 -34.95 32.83 27.16
N ALA A 405 -34.29 33.75 27.86
CA ALA A 405 -32.84 33.86 27.86
C ALA A 405 -32.15 32.72 28.65
N ILE A 406 -32.75 32.27 29.75
CA ILE A 406 -32.29 31.12 30.53
C ILE A 406 -32.40 29.85 29.68
N ASN A 407 -33.56 29.60 29.07
CA ASN A 407 -33.77 28.43 28.21
C ASN A 407 -32.80 28.43 27.01
N ALA A 408 -32.62 29.58 26.36
CA ALA A 408 -31.68 29.70 25.23
C ALA A 408 -30.21 29.54 25.64
N LEU A 409 -29.85 29.93 26.86
CA LEU A 409 -28.52 29.68 27.41
C LEU A 409 -28.32 28.20 27.71
N GLU A 410 -29.29 27.55 28.37
CA GLU A 410 -29.24 26.13 28.70
C GLU A 410 -29.14 25.26 27.43
N GLU A 411 -29.95 25.55 26.40
CA GLU A 411 -29.87 24.86 25.10
C GLU A 411 -28.48 25.01 24.46
N ALA A 412 -27.94 26.24 24.46
CA ALA A 412 -26.62 26.50 23.89
C ALA A 412 -25.49 25.80 24.66
N GLN A 413 -25.57 25.75 25.99
CA GLN A 413 -24.60 25.03 26.84
C GLN A 413 -24.70 23.51 26.65
N ASN A 414 -25.91 22.96 26.59
CA ASN A 414 -26.12 21.53 26.33
C ASN A 414 -25.57 21.13 24.96
N HIS A 415 -25.73 21.98 23.94
CA HIS A 415 -25.16 21.76 22.62
C HIS A 415 -23.63 21.86 22.60
N GLU A 416 -23.06 22.85 23.27
CA GLU A 416 -21.60 22.98 23.47
C GLU A 416 -21.01 21.75 24.16
N ASP A 417 -21.63 21.30 25.26
CA ASP A 417 -21.20 20.13 26.03
C ASP A 417 -21.27 18.84 25.19
N TYR A 418 -22.33 18.67 24.41
CA TYR A 418 -22.49 17.56 23.48
C TYR A 418 -21.35 17.53 22.44
N LEU A 419 -21.09 18.65 21.78
CA LEU A 419 -20.03 18.74 20.77
C LEU A 419 -18.64 18.59 21.38
N THR A 420 -18.43 19.10 22.59
CA THR A 420 -17.17 18.94 23.34
C THR A 420 -16.87 17.47 23.59
N LYS A 421 -17.83 16.73 24.18
CA LYS A 421 -17.69 15.29 24.45
C LYS A 421 -17.51 14.49 23.18
N ARG A 422 -18.27 14.81 22.11
CA ARG A 422 -18.17 14.15 20.81
C ARG A 422 -16.79 14.36 20.18
N THR A 423 -16.29 15.59 20.18
CA THR A 423 -14.99 15.95 19.62
C THR A 423 -13.84 15.27 20.37
N GLN A 424 -13.92 15.20 21.69
CA GLN A 424 -12.92 14.49 22.52
C GLN A 424 -12.88 13.00 22.19
N ARG A 425 -14.05 12.33 22.10
CA ARG A 425 -14.14 10.92 21.73
C ARG A 425 -13.57 10.64 20.34
N VAL A 426 -14.00 11.43 19.35
CA VAL A 426 -13.50 11.32 17.96
C VAL A 426 -12.00 11.53 17.89
N THR A 427 -11.47 12.53 18.58
CA THR A 427 -10.04 12.83 18.59
C THR A 427 -9.23 11.71 19.23
N SER A 428 -9.66 11.20 20.40
CA SER A 428 -8.95 10.14 21.12
C SER A 428 -8.88 8.83 20.31
N ASN A 429 -9.99 8.43 19.69
CA ASN A 429 -10.03 7.22 18.86
C ASN A 429 -9.23 7.39 17.57
N LEU A 430 -9.33 8.54 16.88
CA LEU A 430 -8.59 8.76 15.63
C LEU A 430 -7.07 8.78 15.83
N LEU A 431 -6.56 9.15 17.01
CA LEU A 431 -5.13 9.03 17.32
C LEU A 431 -4.66 7.57 17.28
N GLN A 432 -5.46 6.66 17.85
CA GLN A 432 -5.15 5.22 17.84
C GLN A 432 -5.30 4.63 16.43
N GLU A 433 -6.40 4.98 15.75
CA GLU A 433 -6.67 4.55 14.38
C GLU A 433 -5.60 5.02 13.41
N LYS A 434 -5.09 6.25 13.56
CA LYS A 434 -3.97 6.76 12.77
C LYS A 434 -2.77 5.82 12.89
N ARG A 435 -2.37 5.45 14.12
CA ARG A 435 -1.20 4.59 14.33
C ARG A 435 -1.39 3.22 13.66
N ARG A 436 -2.54 2.58 13.91
CA ARG A 436 -2.92 1.30 13.27
C ARG A 436 -2.92 1.37 11.74
N TRP A 437 -3.46 2.46 11.18
CA TRP A 437 -3.52 2.65 9.73
C TRP A 437 -2.12 2.82 9.12
N PHE A 438 -1.24 3.62 9.75
CA PHE A 438 0.14 3.78 9.30
C PHE A 438 0.89 2.44 9.33
N ASP A 439 0.85 1.73 10.46
CA ASP A 439 1.57 0.46 10.62
C ASP A 439 1.11 -0.57 9.58
N ARG A 440 -0.20 -0.76 9.45
CA ARG A 440 -0.78 -1.70 8.47
C ARG A 440 -0.42 -1.32 7.04
N THR A 441 -0.62 -0.06 6.66
CA THR A 441 -0.40 0.41 5.29
C THR A 441 1.07 0.31 4.89
N THR A 442 1.99 0.67 5.80
CA THR A 442 3.42 0.52 5.57
C THR A 442 3.82 -0.94 5.38
N GLN A 443 3.33 -1.85 6.22
CA GLN A 443 3.62 -3.28 6.10
C GLN A 443 3.08 -3.86 4.78
N ASP A 444 1.84 -3.54 4.42
CA ASP A 444 1.20 -4.02 3.18
C ASP A 444 1.94 -3.51 1.92
N LEU A 445 2.36 -2.23 1.90
CA LEU A 445 3.15 -1.67 0.79
C LEU A 445 4.53 -2.29 0.69
N LEU A 446 5.24 -2.46 1.81
CA LEU A 446 6.56 -3.10 1.80
C LEU A 446 6.46 -4.55 1.29
N SER A 447 5.41 -5.28 1.69
CA SER A 447 5.14 -6.61 1.16
C SER A 447 4.86 -6.59 -0.34
N SER A 448 4.05 -5.65 -0.81
CA SER A 448 3.69 -5.52 -2.23
C SER A 448 4.91 -5.16 -3.09
N LEU A 449 5.74 -4.22 -2.63
CA LEU A 449 7.00 -3.85 -3.28
C LEU A 449 7.96 -5.04 -3.34
N ARG A 450 8.07 -5.80 -2.25
CA ARG A 450 8.90 -7.01 -2.21
C ARG A 450 8.40 -8.04 -3.21
N GLU A 451 7.10 -8.33 -3.25
CA GLU A 451 6.51 -9.28 -4.19
C GLU A 451 6.76 -8.83 -5.63
N TYR A 452 6.51 -7.55 -5.94
CA TYR A 452 6.78 -6.95 -7.24
C TYR A 452 8.24 -7.12 -7.66
N THR A 453 9.20 -6.74 -6.82
CA THR A 453 10.63 -6.84 -7.14
C THR A 453 11.05 -8.29 -7.39
N LEU A 454 10.56 -9.23 -6.59
CA LEU A 454 10.86 -10.65 -6.80
C LEU A 454 10.28 -11.16 -8.13
N ARG A 455 9.04 -10.80 -8.47
CA ARG A 455 8.41 -11.17 -9.75
C ARG A 455 9.15 -10.56 -10.95
N GLN A 456 9.66 -9.33 -10.82
CA GLN A 456 10.49 -8.72 -11.86
C GLN A 456 11.80 -9.48 -12.07
N ILE A 457 12.51 -9.80 -10.99
CA ILE A 457 13.76 -10.57 -11.06
C ILE A 457 13.50 -11.94 -11.71
N GLU A 458 12.44 -12.63 -11.32
CA GLU A 458 12.08 -13.93 -11.90
C GLU A 458 11.74 -13.83 -13.39
N ALA A 459 11.00 -12.80 -13.81
CA ALA A 459 10.67 -12.57 -15.21
C ALA A 459 11.94 -12.34 -16.06
N GLU A 460 12.81 -11.41 -15.63
CA GLU A 460 14.04 -11.10 -16.35
C GLU A 460 14.99 -12.31 -16.43
N ARG A 461 15.07 -13.11 -15.37
CA ARG A 461 15.86 -14.36 -15.37
C ARG A 461 15.32 -15.38 -16.37
N ARG A 462 14.00 -15.54 -16.48
CA ARG A 462 13.38 -16.46 -17.46
C ARG A 462 13.62 -15.99 -18.89
N THR A 463 13.47 -14.69 -19.14
CA THR A 463 13.78 -14.07 -20.43
C THR A 463 15.24 -14.31 -20.81
N LEU A 464 16.18 -14.02 -19.90
CA LEU A 464 17.60 -14.25 -20.14
C LEU A 464 17.91 -15.71 -20.44
N ALA A 465 17.45 -16.65 -19.61
CA ALA A 465 17.67 -18.08 -19.83
C ALA A 465 17.17 -18.55 -21.21
N THR A 466 16.04 -17.99 -21.65
CA THR A 466 15.43 -18.33 -22.95
C THR A 466 16.21 -17.74 -24.11
N LEU A 467 16.69 -16.50 -24.00
CA LEU A 467 17.59 -15.90 -24.99
C LEU A 467 18.91 -16.66 -25.11
N GLU A 468 19.48 -17.11 -23.99
CA GLU A 468 20.71 -17.90 -24.00
C GLU A 468 20.58 -19.24 -24.70
N SER A 469 19.37 -19.80 -24.73
CA SER A 469 19.10 -21.09 -25.37
C SER A 469 19.30 -21.09 -26.89
N VAL A 470 19.40 -19.91 -27.54
CA VAL A 470 19.71 -19.79 -28.98
C VAL A 470 21.20 -19.91 -29.32
N ARG A 471 22.08 -19.80 -28.31
CA ARG A 471 23.53 -19.81 -28.51
C ARG A 471 24.06 -21.03 -29.29
N PRO A 472 23.59 -22.27 -29.08
CA PRO A 472 24.06 -23.42 -29.86
C PRO A 472 23.75 -23.26 -31.34
N ASP A 473 22.51 -22.87 -31.68
CA ASP A 473 22.04 -22.73 -33.05
C ASP A 473 22.81 -21.64 -33.81
N ILE A 474 23.09 -20.50 -33.16
CA ILE A 474 23.89 -19.42 -33.76
C ILE A 474 25.34 -19.86 -34.00
N ARG A 475 25.93 -20.62 -33.07
CA ARG A 475 27.31 -21.11 -33.22
C ARG A 475 27.43 -22.17 -34.31
N ALA A 476 26.39 -22.98 -34.51
CA ALA A 476 26.34 -24.01 -35.54
C ALA A 476 26.22 -23.47 -36.98
N ILE A 477 26.06 -22.15 -37.17
CA ILE A 477 26.02 -21.52 -38.50
C ILE A 477 27.35 -21.70 -39.25
N ASP A 478 28.50 -21.74 -38.58
CA ASP A 478 29.78 -22.02 -39.22
C ASP A 478 30.52 -23.11 -38.42
N ALA A 479 31.26 -23.98 -39.11
CA ALA A 479 32.14 -24.99 -38.50
C ALA A 479 33.17 -24.37 -37.54
N SER A 480 33.46 -23.07 -37.70
CA SER A 480 34.31 -22.28 -36.79
C SER A 480 33.57 -21.69 -35.57
N GLY A 481 32.27 -21.94 -35.39
CA GLY A 481 31.49 -21.47 -34.23
C GLY A 481 30.80 -20.11 -34.39
N GLY A 482 30.61 -19.62 -35.62
CA GLY A 482 29.79 -18.45 -35.98
C GLY A 482 30.30 -17.06 -35.52
N LEU A 483 31.13 -16.99 -34.48
CA LEU A 483 31.70 -15.75 -33.92
C LEU A 483 33.17 -15.54 -34.30
N SER A 484 33.84 -16.56 -34.83
CA SER A 484 35.27 -16.55 -35.15
C SER A 484 35.64 -15.58 -36.28
N ARG A 485 34.65 -14.95 -36.93
CA ARG A 485 34.84 -14.02 -38.05
C ARG A 485 34.52 -12.56 -37.71
N LEU A 486 33.94 -12.26 -36.55
CA LEU A 486 33.60 -10.89 -36.19
C LEU A 486 34.84 -10.17 -35.62
N GLY A 487 35.61 -9.53 -36.51
CA GLY A 487 36.68 -8.58 -36.15
C GLY A 487 37.97 -9.17 -35.58
N ARG A 488 38.23 -10.47 -35.76
CA ARG A 488 39.48 -11.11 -35.30
C ARG A 488 40.12 -11.92 -36.43
N GLU A 489 41.32 -11.53 -36.83
CA GLU A 489 42.09 -12.16 -37.92
C GLU A 489 42.82 -13.44 -37.48
N SER A 490 42.72 -13.82 -36.20
CA SER A 490 43.32 -15.04 -35.66
C SER A 490 42.25 -16.01 -35.15
N HIS A 491 42.20 -17.20 -35.75
CA HIS A 491 41.26 -18.27 -35.43
C HIS A 491 41.92 -19.32 -34.51
N PRO A 492 41.69 -19.30 -33.18
CA PRO A 492 42.01 -20.48 -32.38
C PRO A 492 41.05 -21.61 -32.77
N ALA A 493 41.61 -22.73 -33.25
CA ALA A 493 40.86 -23.88 -33.78
C ALA A 493 39.92 -24.57 -32.78
N THR A 494 39.98 -24.23 -31.48
CA THR A 494 39.07 -24.79 -30.48
C THR A 494 39.05 -23.92 -29.23
N ARG A 495 38.11 -22.97 -29.12
CA ARG A 495 37.69 -22.46 -27.81
C ARG A 495 36.48 -23.28 -27.36
N ARG A 496 36.58 -23.99 -26.23
CA ARG A 496 35.41 -24.58 -25.55
C ARG A 496 34.50 -23.44 -25.12
N SER A 497 33.48 -23.16 -25.92
CA SER A 497 32.53 -22.10 -25.61
C SER A 497 31.73 -22.48 -24.37
N ASN A 498 31.61 -21.57 -23.40
CA ASN A 498 30.83 -21.82 -22.20
C ASN A 498 29.34 -21.86 -22.61
N MET A 499 28.77 -23.07 -22.64
CA MET A 499 27.37 -23.35 -23.00
C MET A 499 26.44 -23.37 -21.78
N ALA A 500 26.99 -23.18 -20.58
CA ALA A 500 26.20 -23.13 -19.37
C ALA A 500 25.26 -21.92 -19.42
N SER A 501 23.98 -22.13 -19.09
CA SER A 501 23.07 -21.02 -18.84
C SER A 501 23.57 -20.23 -17.62
N SER A 502 23.50 -18.91 -17.72
CA SER A 502 23.77 -18.03 -16.59
C SER A 502 22.74 -18.18 -15.45
N GLN A 503 21.57 -18.76 -15.75
CA GLN A 503 20.47 -18.95 -14.81
C GLN A 503 20.33 -20.41 -14.35
N GLY A 504 21.42 -20.98 -13.83
CA GLY A 504 21.48 -22.35 -13.37
C GLY A 504 20.81 -22.61 -12.01
N PRO A 505 20.66 -23.88 -11.60
CA PRO A 505 20.10 -24.26 -10.30
C PRO A 505 20.84 -23.66 -9.09
N LYS A 506 22.14 -23.35 -9.24
CA LYS A 506 22.99 -22.81 -8.17
C LYS A 506 22.83 -21.31 -7.93
N GLY A 507 22.21 -20.57 -8.85
CA GLY A 507 22.23 -19.11 -8.78
C GLY A 507 22.27 -18.44 -10.14
N ASP A 508 22.22 -17.12 -10.09
CA ASP A 508 22.53 -16.26 -11.22
C ASP A 508 24.05 -16.05 -11.28
N SER A 509 24.68 -16.45 -12.40
CA SER A 509 26.13 -16.36 -12.58
C SER A 509 26.65 -14.92 -12.72
N TRP A 510 25.77 -13.93 -12.92
CA TRP A 510 26.15 -12.52 -13.05
C TRP A 510 26.20 -11.79 -11.70
N SER A 511 25.26 -12.07 -10.81
CA SER A 511 25.20 -11.44 -9.49
C SER A 511 26.02 -12.16 -8.43
N GLY A 512 26.39 -13.43 -8.66
CA GLY A 512 27.05 -14.26 -7.65
C GLY A 512 26.14 -14.61 -6.47
N VAL A 513 24.87 -14.21 -6.51
CA VAL A 513 23.90 -14.45 -5.43
C VAL A 513 23.38 -15.88 -5.55
N PRO A 514 23.61 -16.75 -4.55
CA PRO A 514 23.07 -18.10 -4.56
C PRO A 514 21.54 -18.04 -4.56
N ARG A 515 20.89 -18.97 -5.27
CA ARG A 515 19.44 -19.16 -5.13
C ARG A 515 19.15 -19.63 -3.71
N ARG A 516 18.64 -18.75 -2.84
CA ARG A 516 18.03 -19.17 -1.57
C ARG A 516 16.81 -20.02 -1.90
N ASN A 517 16.78 -21.26 -1.42
CA ASN A 517 15.65 -22.18 -1.57
C ASN A 517 14.43 -21.80 -0.71
N ASP A 518 14.45 -20.65 -0.05
CA ASP A 518 13.41 -20.29 0.92
C ASP A 518 12.21 -19.60 0.28
N ALA A 519 11.06 -20.27 0.46
CA ALA A 519 9.74 -19.67 0.69
C ALA A 519 8.91 -19.11 -0.49
N VAL A 520 9.27 -19.35 -1.76
CA VAL A 520 8.34 -19.06 -2.88
C VAL A 520 7.43 -20.27 -3.19
N GLY A 521 7.84 -21.49 -2.82
CA GLY A 521 7.10 -22.72 -3.12
C GLY A 521 5.83 -22.97 -2.29
N ARG A 522 5.51 -22.16 -1.26
CA ARG A 522 4.31 -22.37 -0.43
C ARG A 522 3.09 -21.53 -0.86
N SER A 523 3.27 -20.49 -1.66
CA SER A 523 2.17 -19.75 -2.30
C SER A 523 2.02 -20.04 -3.79
N MET A 524 2.86 -20.90 -4.35
CA MET A 524 2.88 -21.25 -5.78
C MET A 524 2.38 -22.68 -5.98
N SER A 525 1.12 -22.94 -5.62
CA SER A 525 0.37 -24.08 -6.15
C SER A 525 -0.63 -23.56 -7.17
N GLY A 526 -0.11 -23.14 -8.32
CA GLY A 526 -0.87 -22.87 -9.53
C GLY A 526 -0.05 -23.47 -10.66
N SER A 527 -0.39 -24.70 -11.05
CA SER A 527 0.26 -25.43 -12.12
C SER A 527 0.00 -24.70 -13.45
N PHE A 528 0.93 -23.83 -13.84
CA PHE A 528 1.01 -23.40 -15.23
C PHE A 528 2.02 -24.31 -15.92
N THR A 529 1.50 -25.38 -16.51
CA THR A 529 2.21 -26.17 -17.52
C THR A 529 2.57 -25.23 -18.67
N ALA A 530 3.86 -24.90 -18.80
CA ALA A 530 4.38 -24.30 -20.02
C ALA A 530 4.23 -25.31 -21.18
N PRO A 531 3.93 -24.88 -22.41
CA PRO A 531 4.01 -25.75 -23.56
C PRO A 531 5.48 -26.15 -23.75
N SER A 532 5.78 -27.43 -23.55
CA SER A 532 7.03 -28.01 -24.02
C SER A 532 7.09 -27.82 -25.54
N LEU A 533 8.19 -27.24 -26.03
CA LEU A 533 8.52 -27.30 -27.45
C LEU A 533 8.46 -28.77 -27.90
N PRO A 534 7.77 -29.11 -29.00
CA PRO A 534 7.87 -30.45 -29.55
C PRO A 534 9.29 -30.63 -30.07
N ASP A 535 10.02 -31.56 -29.44
CA ASP A 535 11.14 -32.24 -30.08
C ASP A 535 10.50 -33.28 -31.02
N ASP A 536 10.63 -33.05 -32.33
CA ASP A 536 10.35 -34.06 -33.34
C ASP A 536 11.45 -35.13 -33.23
N ASP A 537 11.10 -36.32 -32.75
CA ASP A 537 11.80 -37.57 -33.04
C ASP A 537 10.82 -38.74 -32.81
N ASP A 538 10.26 -39.26 -33.91
CA ASP A 538 9.59 -40.55 -33.96
C ASP A 538 10.67 -41.67 -34.07
N GLU A 539 10.70 -42.61 -33.12
CA GLU A 539 10.36 -44.02 -33.38
C GLU A 539 10.53 -44.94 -32.14
N ALA A 540 9.46 -45.71 -31.89
CA ALA A 540 9.29 -47.01 -31.24
C ALA A 540 10.41 -47.65 -30.37
N ASN A 541 10.10 -48.02 -29.12
CA ASN A 541 9.54 -49.35 -28.76
C ASN A 541 9.59 -49.64 -27.24
N GLY A 542 8.51 -50.23 -26.68
CA GLY A 542 8.58 -51.34 -25.70
C GLY A 542 8.84 -51.11 -24.20
N GLN A 543 7.74 -51.17 -23.42
CA GLN A 543 7.57 -51.83 -22.11
C GLN A 543 8.45 -51.46 -20.88
N GLY A 544 7.75 -51.07 -19.80
CA GLY A 544 7.85 -51.83 -18.54
C GLY A 544 8.29 -51.10 -17.26
N SER A 545 7.33 -50.99 -16.34
CA SER A 545 7.48 -51.20 -14.89
C SER A 545 7.64 -50.00 -13.94
N SER A 546 6.68 -49.99 -13.02
CA SER A 546 6.52 -49.24 -11.79
C SER A 546 7.57 -49.52 -10.71
N LYS A 547 8.00 -48.48 -9.98
CA LYS A 547 8.43 -48.39 -8.55
C LYS A 547 9.35 -47.16 -8.42
N GLY A 548 9.34 -46.32 -7.40
CA GLY A 548 8.61 -46.26 -6.14
C GLY A 548 8.93 -44.92 -5.44
N ARG A 549 8.04 -44.56 -4.51
CA ARG A 549 8.19 -43.41 -3.59
C ARG A 549 9.44 -43.56 -2.74
N ASN A 550 10.25 -42.51 -2.61
CA ASN A 550 11.17 -42.37 -1.48
C ASN A 550 10.96 -41.03 -0.76
N ARG A 551 10.82 -41.17 0.56
CA ARG A 551 10.56 -40.15 1.57
C ARG A 551 11.80 -39.31 1.85
N ALA A 552 11.56 -38.08 2.28
CA ALA A 552 12.54 -37.14 2.81
C ALA A 552 13.21 -37.65 4.10
N SER A 553 14.50 -37.37 4.24
CA SER A 553 15.22 -37.38 5.52
C SER A 553 15.89 -36.01 5.72
N SER A 554 15.41 -35.29 6.72
CA SER A 554 16.02 -34.09 7.29
C SER A 554 17.28 -34.44 8.06
N GLN A 555 18.42 -33.83 7.73
CA GLN A 555 19.56 -33.78 8.64
C GLN A 555 20.16 -32.38 8.61
N VAL A 556 20.03 -31.71 9.76
CA VAL A 556 20.58 -30.42 10.10
C VAL A 556 22.08 -30.59 10.34
N GLY A 557 22.90 -29.83 9.61
CA GLY A 557 24.34 -29.72 9.81
C GLY A 557 24.74 -28.24 9.77
N SER A 558 25.17 -27.74 10.92
CA SER A 558 25.75 -26.41 11.13
C SER A 558 27.08 -26.27 10.37
N ILE A 559 27.23 -25.23 9.56
CA ILE A 559 28.51 -24.85 8.95
C ILE A 559 28.78 -23.39 9.29
N ALA A 560 30.00 -23.16 9.80
CA ALA A 560 30.53 -21.93 10.34
C ALA A 560 30.61 -20.79 9.31
N GLU A 561 30.42 -19.57 9.82
CA GLU A 561 30.61 -18.32 9.11
C GLU A 561 32.11 -18.03 8.95
N GLU A 562 32.59 -17.91 7.70
CA GLU A 562 33.80 -17.17 7.35
C GLU A 562 33.37 -15.98 6.48
N ASP A 563 33.59 -14.78 7.01
CA ASP A 563 32.92 -13.53 6.67
C ASP A 563 33.85 -12.57 5.91
N ASP A 564 34.34 -12.98 4.73
CA ASP A 564 35.38 -12.20 4.02
C ASP A 564 35.09 -11.80 2.57
N ASP A 565 33.87 -11.99 2.04
CA ASP A 565 33.57 -11.68 0.63
C ASP A 565 32.29 -10.85 0.40
N ARG A 566 32.13 -9.74 1.14
CA ARG A 566 31.19 -8.68 0.75
C ARG A 566 31.77 -7.84 -0.38
N LEU A 567 31.53 -8.26 -1.62
CA LEU A 567 31.91 -7.53 -2.83
C LEU A 567 31.02 -6.29 -3.06
N ASP A 568 31.60 -5.09 -2.91
CA ASP A 568 31.01 -3.81 -3.30
C ASP A 568 30.93 -3.68 -4.84
N ALA A 569 29.81 -3.17 -5.35
CA ALA A 569 29.52 -2.98 -6.77
C ALA A 569 30.60 -2.16 -7.50
N ARG A 570 31.34 -1.34 -6.77
CA ARG A 570 32.47 -0.54 -7.28
C ARG A 570 33.69 -1.39 -7.66
N ASN A 571 33.91 -2.51 -6.97
CA ASN A 571 35.06 -3.41 -7.21
C ASN A 571 34.83 -4.38 -8.38
N ALA A 572 33.57 -4.68 -8.70
CA ALA A 572 33.19 -5.51 -9.84
C ALA A 572 33.55 -4.83 -11.19
N ALA A 573 33.40 -3.50 -11.28
CA ALA A 573 33.76 -2.73 -12.48
C ALA A 573 35.29 -2.67 -12.71
N SER A 574 36.09 -2.63 -11.64
CA SER A 574 37.56 -2.64 -11.75
C SER A 574 38.11 -3.97 -12.26
N ARG A 575 37.47 -5.09 -11.88
CA ARG A 575 37.82 -6.43 -12.38
C ARG A 575 37.37 -6.70 -13.83
N LEU A 576 36.43 -5.90 -14.36
CA LEU A 576 36.03 -5.95 -15.78
C LEU A 576 37.01 -5.21 -16.70
N ALA A 577 37.78 -4.25 -16.19
CA ALA A 577 38.76 -3.50 -16.98
C ALA A 577 40.05 -4.30 -17.27
N THR A 578 40.33 -5.36 -16.52
CA THR A 578 41.54 -6.19 -16.66
C THR A 578 41.34 -7.47 -17.47
N SER A 579 40.11 -7.77 -17.90
CA SER A 579 39.83 -8.89 -18.81
C SER A 579 39.84 -8.41 -20.25
N THR A 580 40.97 -8.57 -20.93
CA THR A 580 41.06 -8.46 -22.39
C THR A 580 40.41 -9.69 -23.04
N PHE A 581 39.49 -9.45 -23.98
CA PHE A 581 38.65 -10.46 -24.68
C PHE A 581 39.42 -11.45 -25.57
#